data_AF-A0A496UHV2-F1
#
_entry.id   AF-A0A496UHV2-F1
#
_cell.length_a   1.000
_cell.length_b   1.000
_cell.length_c   1.000
_cell.angle_alpha   90.00
_cell.angle_beta   90.00
_cell.angle_gamma   90.00
#
_symmetry.space_group_name_H-M   'P 1'
#
loop_
_entity.id
_entity.type
_entity.pdbx_description
1 polymer ?
#
loop_
_entity_poly.entity_id
_entity_poly.type
_entity_poly.pdbx_seq_one_letter_code
_entity_poly.pdbx_strand_id
1 'polypeptide(L)'
;MPRYGCFEIRTTCGSCGSPLPINGPYTRYSCTSCFEDVTVPQDRIADFLNDFEEEYEGFTEGQGSGGTIMCGSGTYKYSQWRLSPRCSSCKTPLAIPEVQGKSILKCSKCAAEYHVFPAPDWLLKKVPSARFFITQQPPPGENDVSGLKIDENSSKPVVMSCPQCAGALSVSARSERIMECSYCNSEVYVPDAIWKRLHPVRKTEEWFVCFEGRNKIQLQAARRAIDLKDEKEELMKWRLKNTPKKVGMKFKSILRIFGIFFAIVVVTSVIFALSGKNGKDISGMYSRYAPFLIIPIAVGIPVWLALKGLFSAQIGKGKGCKQALALLAGKHDWKHESAEYKSSLGYIDTKYLGRDIEINPGDEYAIEVEINDSPFYLKTEPPGYPHDGVQRFTTGDSRFDNLFPFRYATPELAERIEKSPEEAAVVLAPVYWFLGRWQQKLGRLKIDWCDAAVHLIPGHVEVMDSGNRYLLPQDMEPLLEDMIVLASGLDAIASGREPELP
;
A
#
# COMPACT_ATOMS: atom_id res chain seq x y z
N MET A 1 6.81 28.39 11.66
CA MET A 1 8.16 28.94 11.41
C MET A 1 8.73 28.18 10.22
N PRO A 2 9.45 28.85 9.30
CA PRO A 2 10.14 28.17 8.21
C PRO A 2 11.22 27.24 8.77
N ARG A 3 11.38 26.07 8.16
CA ARG A 3 12.42 25.09 8.49
C ARG A 3 13.45 25.09 7.36
N TYR A 4 14.74 25.13 7.69
CA TYR A 4 15.80 25.20 6.67
C TYR A 4 16.71 23.99 6.72
N GLY A 5 16.84 23.32 5.57
CA GLY A 5 17.81 22.25 5.35
C GLY A 5 18.93 22.69 4.44
N CYS A 6 20.16 22.31 4.77
CA CYS A 6 21.34 22.46 3.93
C CYS A 6 21.76 21.08 3.43
N PHE A 7 22.03 20.94 2.13
CA PHE A 7 22.34 19.67 1.48
C PHE A 7 23.63 19.78 0.69
N GLU A 8 24.45 18.73 0.78
CA GLU A 8 25.58 18.46 -0.10
C GLU A 8 25.43 17.04 -0.62
N ILE A 9 25.14 16.88 -1.92
CA ILE A 9 24.86 15.57 -2.52
C ILE A 9 25.77 15.37 -3.73
N ARG A 10 26.32 14.16 -3.87
CA ARG A 10 27.04 13.72 -5.07
C ARG A 10 26.67 12.29 -5.43
N THR A 11 26.64 12.02 -6.72
CA THR A 11 26.51 10.67 -7.28
C THR A 11 27.69 10.36 -8.20
N THR A 12 27.61 9.28 -8.96
CA THR A 12 28.58 8.89 -9.99
C THR A 12 27.90 8.86 -11.36
N CYS A 13 28.56 9.36 -12.39
CA CYS A 13 28.09 9.25 -13.76
C CYS A 13 28.05 7.77 -14.18
N GLY A 14 26.90 7.29 -14.68
CA GLY A 14 26.75 5.91 -15.15
C GLY A 14 27.64 5.56 -16.34
N SER A 15 28.02 6.55 -17.17
CA SER A 15 28.78 6.31 -18.39
C SER A 15 30.29 6.27 -18.16
N CYS A 16 30.83 7.15 -17.32
CA CYS A 16 32.28 7.27 -17.11
C CYS A 16 32.74 7.06 -15.65
N GLY A 17 31.82 6.80 -14.72
CA GLY A 17 32.12 6.61 -13.29
C GLY A 17 32.55 7.86 -12.53
N SER A 18 32.68 9.00 -13.20
CA SER A 18 33.19 10.23 -12.57
C SER A 18 32.19 10.80 -11.55
N PRO A 19 32.67 11.40 -10.43
CA PRO A 19 31.79 12.05 -9.46
C PRO A 19 30.95 13.16 -10.10
N LEU A 20 29.66 13.16 -9.78
CA LEU A 20 28.69 14.12 -10.30
C LEU A 20 28.03 14.86 -9.12
N PRO A 21 28.33 16.15 -8.90
CA PRO A 21 27.71 16.93 -7.84
C PRO A 21 26.24 17.26 -8.17
N ILE A 22 25.37 17.14 -7.18
CA ILE A 22 23.93 17.44 -7.23
C ILE A 22 23.72 18.74 -6.43
N ASN A 23 23.89 19.89 -7.09
CA ASN A 23 23.87 21.23 -6.48
C ASN A 23 22.49 21.92 -6.59
N GLY A 24 21.41 21.18 -6.32
CA GLY A 24 20.03 21.64 -6.39
C GLY A 24 19.05 20.52 -6.76
N PRO A 25 17.74 20.75 -6.71
CA PRO A 25 16.69 19.75 -6.97
C PRO A 25 16.40 19.59 -8.48
N TYR A 26 17.41 19.22 -9.26
CA TYR A 26 17.27 19.06 -10.71
C TYR A 26 17.21 17.57 -11.08
N THR A 27 16.58 17.23 -12.20
CA THR A 27 16.52 15.82 -12.64
C THR A 27 17.54 15.49 -13.73
N ARG A 28 18.13 16.50 -14.37
CA ARG A 28 19.12 16.35 -15.44
C ARG A 28 20.39 17.13 -15.12
N TYR A 29 21.52 16.45 -15.17
CA TYR A 29 22.84 17.01 -14.91
C TYR A 29 23.79 16.60 -16.02
N SER A 30 24.59 17.52 -16.55
CA SER A 30 25.65 17.17 -17.50
C SER A 30 26.92 16.75 -16.74
N CYS A 31 27.48 15.59 -17.08
CA CYS A 31 28.74 15.14 -16.52
C CYS A 31 29.90 16.01 -17.01
N THR A 32 30.64 16.65 -16.10
CA THR A 32 31.81 17.48 -16.50
C THR A 32 32.97 16.70 -17.13
N SER A 33 32.96 15.36 -17.04
CA SER A 33 34.05 14.50 -17.52
C SER A 33 33.77 13.90 -18.90
N CYS A 34 32.56 13.40 -19.14
CA CYS A 34 32.18 12.81 -20.43
C CYS A 34 31.07 13.57 -21.17
N PHE A 35 30.54 14.64 -20.59
CA PHE A 35 29.44 15.46 -21.11
C PHE A 35 28.08 14.78 -21.27
N GLU A 36 27.99 13.49 -20.96
CA GLU A 36 26.74 12.76 -20.97
C GLU A 36 25.73 13.37 -19.99
N ASP A 37 24.49 13.46 -20.42
CA ASP A 37 23.38 13.86 -19.58
C ASP A 37 22.99 12.71 -18.64
N VAL A 38 23.15 12.96 -17.35
CA VAL A 38 22.79 12.03 -16.29
C VAL A 38 21.43 12.42 -15.73
N THR A 39 20.48 11.50 -15.82
CA THR A 39 19.16 11.68 -15.19
C THR A 39 19.19 11.13 -13.77
N VAL A 40 18.93 11.99 -12.79
CA VAL A 40 18.73 11.61 -11.39
C VAL A 40 17.23 11.38 -11.17
N PRO A 41 16.80 10.21 -10.67
CA PRO A 41 15.38 9.96 -10.43
C PRO A 41 14.78 10.95 -9.44
N GLN A 42 13.59 11.46 -9.75
CA GLN A 42 12.86 12.41 -8.91
C GLN A 42 12.66 11.90 -7.48
N ASP A 43 12.33 10.61 -7.34
CA ASP A 43 12.14 9.96 -6.04
C ASP A 43 13.37 10.10 -5.15
N ARG A 44 14.57 9.95 -5.71
CA ARG A 44 15.80 10.00 -4.90
C ARG A 44 16.03 11.37 -4.29
N ILE A 45 15.73 12.44 -5.04
CA ILE A 45 15.83 13.81 -4.51
C ILE A 45 14.76 14.03 -3.45
N ALA A 46 13.52 13.56 -3.69
CA ALA A 46 12.44 13.68 -2.74
C ALA A 46 12.71 12.90 -1.44
N ASP A 47 13.31 11.71 -1.52
CA ASP A 47 13.69 10.88 -0.38
C ASP A 47 14.65 11.63 0.54
N PHE A 48 15.75 12.19 0.00
CA PHE A 48 16.68 12.99 0.82
C PHE A 48 15.99 14.14 1.57
N LEU A 49 15.06 14.82 0.91
CA LEU A 49 14.34 15.95 1.52
C LEU A 49 13.33 15.48 2.57
N ASN A 50 12.60 14.40 2.31
CA ASN A 50 11.63 13.82 3.24
C ASN A 50 12.36 13.27 4.49
N ASP A 51 13.40 12.45 4.31
CA ASP A 51 14.19 11.88 5.41
C ASP A 51 14.73 12.99 6.32
N PHE A 52 15.27 14.06 5.74
CA PHE A 52 15.72 15.21 6.51
C PHE A 52 14.59 15.93 7.24
N GLU A 53 13.43 16.12 6.61
CA GLU A 53 12.30 16.81 7.24
C GLU A 53 11.69 16.00 8.38
N GLU A 54 11.73 14.67 8.29
CA GLU A 54 11.30 13.75 9.35
C GLU A 54 12.21 13.84 10.58
N GLU A 55 13.53 13.93 10.36
CA GLU A 55 14.52 14.07 11.43
C GLU A 55 14.69 15.52 11.94
N TYR A 56 14.08 16.51 11.26
CA TYR A 56 14.36 17.93 11.47
C TYR A 56 14.25 18.39 12.93
N GLU A 57 13.18 17.97 13.63
CA GLU A 57 12.94 18.37 15.02
C GLU A 57 13.94 17.72 16.00
N GLY A 58 14.57 16.61 15.60
CA GLY A 58 15.64 15.96 16.35
C GLY A 58 17.01 16.63 16.20
N PHE A 59 17.19 17.49 15.19
CA PHE A 59 18.44 18.21 14.99
C PHE A 59 18.44 19.57 15.69
N THR A 60 19.57 19.92 16.30
CA THR A 60 19.89 21.29 16.71
C THR A 60 20.48 22.10 15.54
N GLU A 61 20.46 23.43 15.61
CA GLU A 61 21.07 24.28 14.56
C GLU A 61 22.56 23.96 14.39
N GLY A 62 22.98 23.66 13.16
CA GLY A 62 24.32 23.22 12.79
C GLY A 62 24.55 21.71 12.89
N GLN A 63 23.63 20.96 13.49
CA GLN A 63 23.68 19.50 13.52
C GLN A 63 23.15 18.91 12.21
N GLY A 64 23.67 17.76 11.84
CA GLY A 64 23.29 17.07 10.63
C GLY A 64 23.68 15.60 10.63
N SER A 65 23.31 14.93 9.56
CA SER A 65 23.65 13.54 9.27
C SER A 65 24.28 13.44 7.89
N GLY A 66 24.97 12.34 7.62
CA GLY A 66 25.57 12.09 6.32
C GLY A 66 25.79 10.60 6.13
N GLY A 67 25.82 10.16 4.88
CA GLY A 67 25.82 8.75 4.56
C GLY A 67 26.15 8.44 3.12
N THR A 68 26.13 7.14 2.81
CA THR A 68 26.23 6.63 1.44
C THR A 68 25.06 5.69 1.20
N ILE A 69 24.26 5.96 0.17
CA ILE A 69 23.15 5.11 -0.26
C ILE A 69 23.58 4.42 -1.56
N MET A 70 23.45 3.10 -1.59
CA MET A 70 23.64 2.29 -2.80
C MET A 70 22.27 1.77 -3.23
N CYS A 71 21.84 2.14 -4.44
CA CYS A 71 20.58 1.66 -5.00
C CYS A 71 20.74 1.40 -6.51
N GLY A 72 19.71 0.82 -7.14
CA GLY A 72 19.75 0.50 -8.58
C GLY A 72 20.00 1.71 -9.49
N SER A 73 19.78 2.94 -9.01
CA SER A 73 20.04 4.17 -9.76
C SER A 73 21.44 4.77 -9.52
N GLY A 74 22.28 4.16 -8.68
CA GLY A 74 23.66 4.58 -8.45
C GLY A 74 24.07 4.65 -6.97
N THR A 75 25.28 5.17 -6.73
CA THR A 75 25.80 5.41 -5.38
C THR A 75 25.77 6.89 -5.06
N TYR A 76 25.02 7.26 -4.03
CA TYR A 76 24.87 8.64 -3.57
C TYR A 76 25.62 8.83 -2.27
N LYS A 77 26.50 9.84 -2.22
CA LYS A 77 27.10 10.31 -0.96
C LYS A 77 26.45 11.64 -0.63
N TYR A 78 25.93 11.75 0.58
CA TYR A 78 25.19 12.94 1.00
C TYR A 78 25.59 13.37 2.40
N SER A 79 25.41 14.66 2.66
CA SER A 79 25.44 15.27 3.97
C SER A 79 24.31 16.30 4.03
N GLN A 80 23.60 16.33 5.15
CA GLN A 80 22.46 17.21 5.37
C GLN A 80 22.51 17.81 6.77
N TRP A 81 22.11 19.08 6.92
CA TRP A 81 22.17 19.79 8.20
C TRP A 81 20.96 20.68 8.41
N ARG A 82 20.51 20.80 9.67
CA ARG A 82 19.61 21.87 10.11
C ARG A 82 20.41 23.16 10.18
N LEU A 83 20.34 23.94 9.13
CA LEU A 83 21.20 25.10 8.97
C LEU A 83 20.50 26.19 8.17
N SER A 84 20.42 27.37 8.78
CA SER A 84 19.91 28.57 8.15
C SER A 84 20.76 28.97 6.94
N PRO A 85 20.14 29.48 5.85
CA PRO A 85 20.85 29.90 4.65
C PRO A 85 22.02 30.83 4.93
N ARG A 86 23.20 30.43 4.48
CA ARG A 86 24.45 31.17 4.60
C ARG A 86 25.26 31.08 3.32
N CYS A 87 26.15 32.03 3.12
CA CYS A 87 27.04 32.02 1.98
C CYS A 87 28.03 30.84 2.09
N SER A 88 28.07 29.95 1.10
CA SER A 88 28.99 28.81 1.09
C SER A 88 30.47 29.23 1.07
N SER A 89 30.77 30.43 0.54
CA SER A 89 32.14 30.96 0.45
C SER A 89 32.65 31.61 1.75
N CYS A 90 31.86 32.50 2.37
CA CYS A 90 32.29 33.27 3.55
C CYS A 90 31.49 32.99 4.83
N LYS A 91 30.53 32.06 4.77
CA LYS A 91 29.66 31.59 5.85
C LYS A 91 28.79 32.68 6.51
N THR A 92 28.73 33.87 5.93
CA THR A 92 27.83 34.97 6.36
C THR A 92 26.37 34.57 6.10
N PRO A 93 25.45 34.74 7.07
CA PRO A 93 24.02 34.50 6.87
C PRO A 93 23.47 35.28 5.67
N LEU A 94 22.60 34.65 4.89
CA LEU A 94 21.93 35.28 3.75
C LEU A 94 20.60 35.87 4.21
N ALA A 95 20.32 37.10 3.80
CA ALA A 95 19.00 37.71 4.01
C ALA A 95 18.03 37.13 3.00
N ILE A 96 17.04 36.38 3.48
CA ILE A 96 16.08 35.66 2.65
C ILE A 96 14.87 36.58 2.43
N PRO A 97 14.58 37.02 1.19
CA PRO A 97 13.39 37.81 0.92
C PRO A 97 12.14 36.93 0.97
N GLU A 98 10.98 37.56 1.11
CA GLU A 98 9.71 36.88 0.89
C GLU A 98 9.57 36.58 -0.60
N VAL A 99 9.69 35.30 -0.99
CA VAL A 99 9.85 34.91 -2.40
C VAL A 99 8.53 34.41 -2.98
N GLN A 100 8.07 35.07 -4.05
CA GLN A 100 6.96 34.59 -4.89
C GLN A 100 7.43 34.00 -6.25
N GLY A 101 8.71 34.15 -6.61
CA GLY A 101 9.22 33.74 -7.93
C GLY A 101 10.73 33.55 -7.98
N LYS A 102 11.33 33.63 -9.18
CA LYS A 102 12.79 33.53 -9.35
C LYS A 102 13.46 34.84 -8.93
N SER A 103 14.47 34.78 -8.08
CA SER A 103 15.26 35.96 -7.67
C SER A 103 16.74 35.61 -7.48
N ILE A 104 17.59 36.64 -7.38
CA ILE A 104 19.03 36.50 -7.12
C ILE A 104 19.35 37.20 -5.80
N LEU A 105 19.98 36.48 -4.88
CA LEU A 105 20.55 37.01 -3.64
C LEU A 105 22.04 37.21 -3.81
N LYS A 106 22.55 38.32 -3.28
CA LYS A 106 23.99 38.56 -3.20
C LYS A 106 24.42 38.54 -1.75
N CYS A 107 25.49 37.82 -1.44
CA CYS A 107 26.08 37.85 -0.12
C CYS A 107 26.58 39.27 0.18
N SER A 108 26.14 39.84 1.31
CA SER A 108 26.53 41.21 1.72
C SER A 108 28.04 41.38 1.94
N LYS A 109 28.78 40.30 2.21
CA LYS A 109 30.22 40.34 2.49
C LYS A 109 31.11 40.07 1.28
N CYS A 110 30.79 39.07 0.47
CA CYS A 110 31.65 38.63 -0.65
C CYS A 110 31.01 38.76 -2.04
N ALA A 111 29.79 39.29 -2.11
CA ALA A 111 29.01 39.46 -3.35
C ALA A 111 28.70 38.17 -4.14
N ALA A 112 28.98 36.98 -3.60
CA ALA A 112 28.58 35.71 -4.21
C ALA A 112 27.07 35.68 -4.48
N GLU A 113 26.71 35.25 -5.68
CA GLU A 113 25.32 35.20 -6.16
C GLU A 113 24.68 33.84 -5.84
N TYR A 114 23.42 33.88 -5.42
CA TYR A 114 22.60 32.71 -5.15
C TYR A 114 21.26 32.88 -5.86
N HIS A 115 20.80 31.84 -6.53
CA HIS A 115 19.52 31.79 -7.18
C HIS A 115 18.49 31.24 -6.21
N VAL A 116 17.36 31.95 -6.10
CA VAL A 116 16.21 31.51 -5.33
C VAL A 116 15.07 31.25 -6.29
N PHE A 117 14.43 30.09 -6.15
CA PHE A 117 13.31 29.71 -7.01
C PHE A 117 12.34 28.79 -6.27
N PRO A 118 11.04 28.82 -6.62
CA PRO A 118 10.04 27.98 -5.98
C PRO A 118 10.33 26.49 -6.24
N ALA A 119 9.83 25.64 -5.36
CA ALA A 119 9.91 24.20 -5.56
C ALA A 119 9.19 23.79 -6.86
N PRO A 120 9.79 22.93 -7.69
CA PRO A 120 9.16 22.49 -8.93
C PRO A 120 7.94 21.59 -8.63
N ASP A 121 6.92 21.62 -9.48
CA ASP A 121 5.64 20.94 -9.27
C ASP A 121 5.79 19.44 -8.98
N TRP A 122 6.70 18.76 -9.67
CA TRP A 122 6.95 17.33 -9.44
C TRP A 122 7.44 17.05 -8.01
N LEU A 123 8.19 17.98 -7.43
CA LEU A 123 8.75 17.84 -6.09
C LEU A 123 7.71 18.22 -5.05
N LEU A 124 6.88 19.24 -5.29
CA LEU A 124 5.75 19.58 -4.43
C LEU A 124 4.78 18.41 -4.22
N LYS A 125 4.60 17.54 -5.23
CA LYS A 125 3.80 16.31 -5.09
C LYS A 125 4.41 15.32 -4.10
N LYS A 126 5.74 15.24 -4.03
CA LYS A 126 6.48 14.27 -3.20
C LYS A 126 6.92 14.82 -1.85
N VAL A 127 7.13 16.13 -1.77
CA VAL A 127 7.59 16.90 -0.61
C VAL A 127 6.71 18.16 -0.50
N PRO A 128 5.45 18.04 -0.02
CA PRO A 128 4.47 19.13 -0.06
C PRO A 128 4.85 20.38 0.74
N SER A 129 5.78 20.22 1.67
CA SER A 129 6.33 21.28 2.51
C SER A 129 7.41 22.11 1.83
N ALA A 130 8.05 21.61 0.77
CA ALA A 130 9.15 22.32 0.12
C ALA A 130 8.64 23.59 -0.56
N ARG A 131 9.08 24.77 -0.11
CA ARG A 131 8.60 26.06 -0.61
C ARG A 131 9.49 26.63 -1.71
N PHE A 132 10.79 26.76 -1.43
CA PHE A 132 11.78 27.29 -2.37
C PHE A 132 13.17 26.74 -2.07
N PHE A 133 14.06 26.88 -3.06
CA PHE A 133 15.45 26.45 -2.99
C PHE A 133 16.38 27.65 -3.16
N ILE A 134 17.56 27.56 -2.55
CA ILE A 134 18.65 28.54 -2.67
C ILE A 134 19.91 27.79 -3.13
N THR A 135 20.38 28.07 -4.34
CA THR A 135 21.51 27.39 -4.97
C THR A 135 22.50 28.42 -5.51
N GLN A 136 23.79 28.10 -5.63
CA GLN A 136 24.72 28.95 -6.37
C GLN A 136 24.55 28.82 -7.89
N GLN A 137 24.00 27.70 -8.35
CA GLN A 137 23.76 27.44 -9.76
C GLN A 137 22.35 27.88 -10.17
N PRO A 138 22.18 28.54 -11.32
CA PRO A 138 20.85 28.91 -11.81
C PRO A 138 20.01 27.65 -12.05
N PRO A 139 18.69 27.71 -11.80
CA PRO A 139 17.82 26.63 -12.18
C PRO A 139 17.89 26.44 -13.70
N PRO A 140 17.94 25.18 -14.20
CA PRO A 140 17.82 24.91 -15.62
C PRO A 140 16.55 25.56 -16.18
N GLY A 141 16.62 26.12 -17.39
CA GLY A 141 15.43 26.51 -18.15
C GLY A 141 14.55 25.30 -18.45
N GLU A 142 13.29 25.51 -18.86
CA GLU A 142 12.34 24.43 -19.17
C GLU A 142 12.88 23.41 -20.19
N ASN A 143 13.77 23.84 -21.08
CA ASN A 143 14.45 23.01 -22.07
C ASN A 143 15.97 22.94 -21.86
N ASP A 144 16.49 23.56 -20.80
CA ASP A 144 17.93 23.63 -20.57
C ASP A 144 18.32 22.47 -19.65
N VAL A 145 19.39 21.76 -20.00
CA VAL A 145 20.10 20.96 -19.00
C VAL A 145 20.64 21.95 -17.97
N SER A 146 21.01 21.54 -16.75
CA SER A 146 21.84 22.38 -15.87
C SER A 146 23.21 22.61 -16.54
N GLY A 147 23.21 23.44 -17.59
CA GLY A 147 24.29 23.68 -18.50
C GLY A 147 25.31 24.55 -17.80
N LEU A 148 26.58 24.16 -17.94
CA LEU A 148 27.66 25.09 -17.63
C LEU A 148 27.43 26.32 -18.50
N LYS A 149 27.22 27.49 -17.90
CA LYS A 149 27.74 28.71 -18.51
C LYS A 149 29.26 28.55 -18.51
N ILE A 150 29.77 27.95 -19.58
CA ILE A 150 31.20 27.90 -19.85
C ILE A 150 31.60 29.37 -19.97
N ASP A 151 32.42 29.85 -19.02
CA ASP A 151 33.02 31.17 -19.08
C ASP A 151 33.53 31.41 -20.52
N GLU A 152 33.24 32.57 -21.10
CA GLU A 152 33.69 32.90 -22.47
C GLU A 152 35.22 32.76 -22.60
N ASN A 153 35.96 32.80 -21.48
CA ASN A 153 37.38 32.51 -21.45
C ASN A 153 37.75 31.01 -21.38
N SER A 154 36.88 30.12 -20.89
CA SER A 154 37.09 28.66 -20.91
C SER A 154 36.58 27.99 -22.19
N SER A 155 35.75 28.70 -22.97
CA SER A 155 35.34 28.27 -24.33
C SER A 155 36.33 28.62 -25.43
N LYS A 156 37.32 29.50 -25.15
CA LYS A 156 38.39 29.81 -26.11
C LYS A 156 39.26 28.56 -26.34
N PRO A 157 39.38 28.06 -27.58
CA PRO A 157 40.22 26.91 -27.85
C PRO A 157 41.67 27.19 -27.45
N VAL A 158 42.28 26.22 -26.77
CA VAL A 158 43.69 26.25 -26.41
C VAL A 158 44.47 25.60 -27.53
N VAL A 159 45.39 26.35 -28.15
CA VAL A 159 46.30 25.80 -29.15
C VAL A 159 47.49 25.17 -28.44
N MET A 160 47.77 23.91 -28.75
CA MET A 160 49.00 23.21 -28.33
C MET A 160 49.68 22.56 -29.52
N SER A 161 50.98 22.26 -29.42
CA SER A 161 51.71 21.58 -30.49
C SER A 161 51.58 20.07 -30.36
N CYS A 162 51.36 19.38 -31.47
CA CYS A 162 51.41 17.92 -31.54
C CYS A 162 52.81 17.44 -31.13
N PRO A 163 52.93 16.49 -30.18
CA PRO A 163 54.23 16.00 -29.74
C PRO A 163 54.99 15.22 -30.82
N GLN A 164 54.32 14.75 -31.87
CA GLN A 164 54.93 13.98 -32.96
C GLN A 164 55.41 14.86 -34.13
N CYS A 165 54.55 15.76 -34.63
CA CYS A 165 54.85 16.55 -35.85
C CYS A 165 54.97 18.06 -35.61
N ALA A 166 54.82 18.52 -34.36
CA ALA A 166 54.74 19.93 -33.97
C ALA A 166 53.59 20.74 -34.59
N GLY A 167 52.68 20.11 -35.35
CA GLY A 167 51.48 20.73 -35.92
C GLY A 167 50.56 21.31 -34.83
N ALA A 168 49.87 22.41 -35.13
CA ALA A 168 49.01 23.10 -34.17
C ALA A 168 47.68 22.35 -33.95
N LEU A 169 47.43 21.90 -32.73
CA LEU A 169 46.19 21.25 -32.30
C LEU A 169 45.31 22.26 -31.57
N SER A 170 44.07 22.41 -32.03
CA SER A 170 43.07 23.25 -31.37
C SER A 170 42.24 22.39 -30.43
N VAL A 171 42.46 22.53 -29.12
CA VAL A 171 41.72 21.80 -28.09
C VAL A 171 40.61 22.69 -27.54
N SER A 172 39.38 22.21 -27.64
CA SER A 172 38.19 22.91 -27.16
C SER A 172 37.53 22.15 -26.01
N ALA A 173 36.52 22.76 -25.37
CA ALA A 173 35.70 22.08 -24.37
C ALA A 173 34.87 20.90 -24.94
N ARG A 174 34.78 20.74 -26.26
CA ARG A 174 34.14 19.58 -26.91
C ARG A 174 35.13 18.52 -27.37
N SER A 175 36.44 18.79 -27.25
CA SER A 175 37.46 17.86 -27.68
C SER A 175 37.53 16.68 -26.71
N GLU A 176 37.73 15.48 -27.24
CA GLU A 176 37.97 14.29 -26.42
C GLU A 176 39.34 14.35 -25.75
N ARG A 177 39.52 13.53 -24.70
CA ARG A 177 40.79 13.48 -23.95
C ARG A 177 41.95 12.97 -24.81
N ILE A 178 41.63 12.09 -25.75
CA ILE A 178 42.52 11.60 -26.79
C ILE A 178 41.95 12.11 -28.11
N MET A 179 42.74 12.82 -28.90
CA MET A 179 42.30 13.38 -30.18
C MET A 179 43.33 13.10 -31.27
N GLU A 180 42.89 12.92 -32.51
CA GLU A 180 43.81 12.74 -33.64
C GLU A 180 44.39 14.08 -34.12
N CYS A 181 45.69 14.09 -34.43
CA CYS A 181 46.33 15.24 -35.04
C CYS A 181 45.96 15.34 -36.52
N SER A 182 45.32 16.44 -36.94
CA SER A 182 44.92 16.66 -38.34
C SER A 182 46.08 16.76 -39.35
N TYR A 183 47.34 16.86 -38.89
CA TYR A 183 48.52 16.96 -39.75
C TYR A 183 49.23 15.62 -39.96
N CYS A 184 49.37 14.80 -38.91
CA CYS A 184 50.11 13.53 -38.97
C CYS A 184 49.29 12.30 -38.56
N ASN A 185 48.01 12.48 -38.22
CA ASN A 185 47.07 11.45 -37.78
C ASN A 185 47.51 10.67 -36.53
N SER A 186 48.49 11.17 -35.75
CA SER A 186 48.82 10.55 -34.47
C SER A 186 47.75 10.87 -33.44
N GLU A 187 47.36 9.89 -32.63
CA GLU A 187 46.57 10.12 -31.42
C GLU A 187 47.39 10.93 -30.41
N VAL A 188 46.80 12.01 -29.88
CA VAL A 188 47.42 12.92 -28.93
C VAL A 188 46.57 12.98 -27.68
N TYR A 189 47.18 12.63 -26.56
CA TYR A 189 46.59 12.80 -25.24
C TYR A 189 46.69 14.27 -24.81
N VAL A 190 45.55 14.89 -24.50
CA VAL A 190 45.51 16.26 -24.00
C VAL A 190 46.13 16.30 -22.60
N PRO A 191 47.14 17.14 -22.31
CA PRO A 191 47.73 17.25 -20.97
C PRO A 191 46.72 17.70 -19.91
N ASP A 192 46.89 17.23 -18.67
CA ASP A 192 45.95 17.51 -17.55
C ASP A 192 45.73 19.01 -17.31
N ALA A 193 46.78 19.83 -17.47
CA ALA A 193 46.67 21.27 -17.27
C ALA A 193 45.73 21.93 -18.30
N ILE A 194 45.79 21.50 -19.55
CA ILE A 194 44.90 21.97 -20.62
C ILE A 194 43.51 21.41 -20.41
N TRP A 195 43.42 20.11 -20.08
CA TRP A 195 42.14 19.46 -19.83
C TRP A 195 41.37 20.11 -18.67
N LYS A 196 41.99 20.28 -17.50
CA LYS A 196 41.37 20.92 -16.33
C LYS A 196 40.96 22.37 -16.58
N ARG A 197 41.68 23.07 -17.47
CA ARG A 197 41.34 24.45 -17.87
C ARG A 197 40.09 24.49 -18.76
N LEU A 198 39.95 23.53 -19.67
CA LEU A 198 38.78 23.41 -20.55
C LEU A 198 37.60 22.70 -19.88
N HIS A 199 37.87 21.88 -18.86
CA HIS A 199 36.92 21.00 -18.15
C HIS A 199 37.05 21.22 -16.64
N PRO A 200 36.66 22.39 -16.11
CA PRO A 200 36.69 22.63 -14.68
C PRO A 200 35.79 21.63 -13.95
N VAL A 201 36.38 20.86 -13.04
CA VAL A 201 35.64 19.88 -12.22
C VAL A 201 34.65 20.65 -11.35
N ARG A 202 33.35 20.40 -11.56
CA ARG A 202 32.31 20.93 -10.68
C ARG A 202 32.52 20.38 -9.28
N LYS A 203 32.52 21.27 -8.29
CA LYS A 203 32.57 20.88 -6.87
C LYS A 203 31.15 20.66 -6.36
N THR A 204 31.01 19.74 -5.41
CA THR A 204 29.79 19.67 -4.59
C THR A 204 29.69 20.96 -3.78
N GLU A 205 28.54 21.60 -3.83
CA GLU A 205 28.27 22.87 -3.14
C GLU A 205 27.06 22.72 -2.22
N GLU A 206 27.11 23.40 -1.07
CA GLU A 206 25.95 23.55 -0.17
C GLU A 206 24.81 24.23 -0.93
N TRP A 207 23.63 23.61 -0.95
CA TRP A 207 22.39 24.26 -1.36
C TRP A 207 21.33 24.11 -0.27
N PHE A 208 20.38 25.05 -0.23
CA PHE A 208 19.39 25.13 0.82
C PHE A 208 17.98 24.92 0.30
N VAL A 209 17.13 24.41 1.16
CA VAL A 209 15.68 24.29 0.96
C VAL A 209 14.97 24.90 2.15
N CYS A 210 13.90 25.65 1.87
CA CYS A 210 12.95 26.11 2.87
C CYS A 210 11.74 25.19 2.87
N PHE A 211 11.41 24.61 4.01
CA PHE A 211 10.17 23.87 4.24
C PHE A 211 9.19 24.72 5.04
N GLU A 212 7.95 24.76 4.58
CA GLU A 212 6.83 25.46 5.21
C GLU A 212 5.60 24.56 5.26
N GLY A 213 4.78 24.71 6.30
CA GLY A 213 3.56 23.90 6.47
C GLY A 213 3.83 22.55 7.12
N ARG A 214 2.96 21.57 6.82
CA ARG A 214 3.01 20.21 7.36
C ARG A 214 3.88 19.34 6.46
N ASN A 215 4.75 18.55 7.07
CA ASN A 215 5.53 17.54 6.33
C ASN A 215 4.63 16.39 5.85
N LYS A 216 5.17 15.51 5.00
CA LYS A 216 4.43 14.37 4.44
C LYS A 216 3.84 13.47 5.53
N ILE A 217 4.61 13.13 6.57
CA ILE A 217 4.16 12.32 7.70
C ILE A 217 3.00 12.99 8.45
N GLN A 218 3.10 14.28 8.74
CA GLN A 218 2.07 15.05 9.44
C GLN A 218 0.78 15.13 8.60
N LEU A 219 0.89 15.26 7.29
CA LEU A 219 -0.25 15.20 6.37
C LEU A 219 -0.90 13.81 6.37
N GLN A 220 -0.11 12.75 6.29
CA GLN A 220 -0.58 11.36 6.35
C GLN A 220 -1.23 11.04 7.69
N ALA A 221 -0.62 11.43 8.82
CA ALA A 221 -1.16 11.25 10.16
C ALA A 221 -2.48 12.03 10.34
N ALA A 222 -2.56 13.25 9.82
CA ALA A 222 -3.79 14.04 9.85
C ALA A 222 -4.90 13.39 9.02
N ARG A 223 -4.59 12.86 7.83
CA ARG A 223 -5.53 12.09 7.02
C ARG A 223 -5.98 10.82 7.73
N ARG A 224 -5.04 10.04 8.29
CA ARG A 224 -5.34 8.81 9.04
C ARG A 224 -6.24 9.07 10.24
N ALA A 225 -6.06 10.20 10.92
CA ALA A 225 -6.93 10.60 12.02
C ALA A 225 -8.38 10.88 11.56
N ILE A 226 -8.56 11.43 10.36
CA ILE A 226 -9.89 11.62 9.73
C ILE A 226 -10.46 10.24 9.34
N ASP A 227 -9.68 9.40 8.67
CA ASP A 227 -10.11 8.04 8.28
C ASP A 227 -10.57 7.23 9.49
N LEU A 228 -9.81 7.24 10.58
CA LEU A 228 -10.17 6.55 11.83
C LEU A 228 -11.46 7.09 12.46
N LYS A 229 -11.77 8.37 12.27
CA LYS A 229 -13.03 8.97 12.74
C LYS A 229 -14.18 8.47 11.88
N ASP A 230 -14.04 8.51 10.57
CA ASP A 230 -15.06 8.06 9.62
C ASP A 230 -15.32 6.56 9.74
N GLU A 231 -14.26 5.75 9.90
CA GLU A 231 -14.34 4.33 10.23
C GLU A 231 -15.16 4.10 11.50
N LYS A 232 -14.90 4.84 12.58
CA LYS A 232 -15.67 4.74 13.84
C LYS A 232 -17.15 5.07 13.63
N GLU A 233 -17.46 6.10 12.83
CA GLU A 233 -18.83 6.47 12.51
C GLU A 233 -19.54 5.40 11.67
N GLU A 234 -18.86 4.83 10.69
CA GLU A 234 -19.37 3.71 9.89
C GLU A 234 -19.55 2.43 10.70
N LEU A 235 -18.60 2.12 11.57
CA LEU A 235 -18.70 1.02 12.53
C LEU A 235 -19.94 1.17 13.41
N MET A 236 -20.21 2.37 13.91
CA MET A 236 -21.40 2.66 14.71
C MET A 236 -22.68 2.48 13.88
N LYS A 237 -22.73 3.01 12.66
CA LYS A 237 -23.87 2.83 11.74
C LYS A 237 -24.10 1.37 11.39
N TRP A 238 -23.02 0.64 11.08
CA TRP A 238 -23.04 -0.79 10.77
C TRP A 238 -23.51 -1.59 11.98
N ARG A 239 -23.00 -1.31 13.18
CA ARG A 239 -23.46 -1.93 14.43
C ARG A 239 -24.94 -1.64 14.65
N LEU A 240 -25.43 -0.43 14.42
CA LEU A 240 -26.86 -0.13 14.57
C LEU A 240 -27.74 -0.90 13.55
N LYS A 241 -27.25 -1.08 12.31
CA LYS A 241 -27.96 -1.83 11.25
C LYS A 241 -27.95 -3.35 11.47
N ASN A 242 -26.81 -3.88 11.91
CA ASN A 242 -26.54 -5.31 12.05
C ASN A 242 -26.63 -5.82 13.48
N THR A 243 -26.84 -4.95 14.48
CA THR A 243 -27.26 -5.38 15.81
C THR A 243 -28.49 -6.24 15.54
N PRO A 244 -28.44 -7.55 15.82
CA PRO A 244 -29.55 -8.43 15.54
C PRO A 244 -30.74 -7.77 16.20
N LYS A 245 -31.70 -7.29 15.41
CA LYS A 245 -32.94 -6.71 15.93
C LYS A 245 -33.41 -7.77 16.89
N LYS A 246 -33.22 -7.57 18.21
CA LYS A 246 -33.38 -8.60 19.24
C LYS A 246 -34.60 -9.35 18.83
N VAL A 247 -34.42 -10.57 18.29
CA VAL A 247 -35.48 -11.12 17.47
C VAL A 247 -36.62 -11.29 18.45
N GLY A 248 -37.60 -10.41 18.34
CA GLY A 248 -38.83 -10.46 19.09
C GLY A 248 -39.65 -11.65 18.62
N MET A 249 -39.04 -12.61 17.91
CA MET A 249 -39.32 -14.03 18.07
C MET A 249 -39.54 -14.23 19.55
N LYS A 250 -40.81 -14.26 19.95
CA LYS A 250 -41.54 -15.43 20.41
C LYS A 250 -40.73 -16.49 21.16
N PHE A 251 -39.56 -16.19 21.71
CA PHE A 251 -38.95 -16.91 22.81
C PHE A 251 -39.92 -16.83 23.98
N LYS A 252 -40.60 -15.69 24.19
CA LYS A 252 -41.78 -15.67 25.09
C LYS A 252 -42.89 -16.64 24.68
N SER A 253 -43.06 -16.99 23.40
CA SER A 253 -44.08 -17.96 22.96
C SER A 253 -43.60 -19.41 23.08
N ILE A 254 -42.35 -19.70 22.74
CA ILE A 254 -41.71 -21.01 22.92
C ILE A 254 -41.52 -21.28 24.41
N LEU A 255 -41.02 -20.32 25.19
CA LEU A 255 -40.93 -20.36 26.65
C LEU A 255 -42.32 -20.34 27.32
N ARG A 256 -43.37 -19.81 26.67
CA ARG A 256 -44.77 -20.04 27.10
C ARG A 256 -45.22 -21.45 26.80
N ILE A 257 -44.87 -22.05 25.66
CA ILE A 257 -45.21 -23.45 25.36
C ILE A 257 -44.45 -24.39 26.32
N PHE A 258 -43.14 -24.20 26.50
CA PHE A 258 -42.35 -24.91 27.50
C PHE A 258 -42.80 -24.59 28.92
N GLY A 259 -43.20 -23.36 29.21
CA GLY A 259 -43.74 -22.94 30.51
C GLY A 259 -45.11 -23.55 30.79
N ILE A 260 -45.98 -23.67 29.79
CA ILE A 260 -47.27 -24.37 29.87
C ILE A 260 -47.01 -25.87 30.02
N PHE A 261 -46.10 -26.45 29.25
CA PHE A 261 -45.72 -27.86 29.37
C PHE A 261 -45.15 -28.15 30.78
N PHE A 262 -44.25 -27.30 31.28
CA PHE A 262 -43.70 -27.40 32.63
C PHE A 262 -44.78 -27.17 33.69
N ALA A 263 -45.68 -26.20 33.50
CA ALA A 263 -46.81 -25.98 34.39
C ALA A 263 -47.77 -27.17 34.39
N ILE A 264 -48.03 -27.80 33.25
CA ILE A 264 -48.81 -29.04 33.16
C ILE A 264 -48.10 -30.15 33.94
N VAL A 265 -46.80 -30.35 33.75
CA VAL A 265 -46.01 -31.34 34.49
C VAL A 265 -46.07 -31.08 36.00
N VAL A 266 -45.88 -29.83 36.44
CA VAL A 266 -45.94 -29.44 37.85
C VAL A 266 -47.36 -29.62 38.40
N VAL A 267 -48.39 -29.14 37.71
CA VAL A 267 -49.80 -29.29 38.12
C VAL A 267 -50.18 -30.76 38.19
N THR A 268 -49.83 -31.59 37.21
CA THR A 268 -50.06 -33.04 37.28
C THR A 268 -49.32 -33.67 38.46
N SER A 269 -48.08 -33.23 38.76
CA SER A 269 -47.31 -33.71 39.91
C SER A 269 -47.95 -33.30 41.24
N VAL A 270 -48.46 -32.06 41.33
CA VAL A 270 -49.15 -31.52 42.52
C VAL A 270 -50.52 -32.18 42.72
N ILE A 271 -51.30 -32.37 41.65
CA ILE A 271 -52.57 -33.13 41.70
C ILE A 271 -52.30 -34.55 42.18
N PHE A 272 -51.24 -35.20 41.69
CA PHE A 272 -50.84 -36.53 42.17
C PHE A 272 -50.44 -36.53 43.66
N ALA A 273 -49.73 -35.49 44.12
CA ALA A 273 -49.35 -35.34 45.52
C ALA A 273 -50.55 -35.04 46.44
N LEU A 274 -51.52 -34.24 45.98
CA LEU A 274 -52.71 -33.82 46.74
C LEU A 274 -53.85 -34.85 46.71
N SER A 275 -53.87 -35.76 45.74
CA SER A 275 -54.88 -36.84 45.63
C SER A 275 -54.75 -37.91 46.73
N GLY A 276 -54.01 -37.63 47.81
CA GLY A 276 -54.25 -38.27 49.10
C GLY A 276 -53.85 -39.74 49.17
N LYS A 277 -52.90 -40.19 48.34
CA LYS A 277 -52.19 -41.44 48.64
C LYS A 277 -51.15 -41.15 49.71
N ASN A 278 -51.43 -41.65 50.92
CA ASN A 278 -50.63 -41.60 52.15
C ASN A 278 -49.16 -41.19 51.92
N GLY A 279 -48.73 -40.10 52.58
CA GLY A 279 -47.41 -39.45 52.41
C GLY A 279 -46.16 -40.29 52.66
N LYS A 280 -46.30 -41.60 52.96
CA LYS A 280 -45.18 -42.56 52.93
C LYS A 280 -44.78 -43.02 51.51
N ASP A 281 -45.61 -42.78 50.50
CA ASP A 281 -45.33 -43.19 49.10
C ASP A 281 -44.76 -42.07 48.20
N ILE A 282 -44.76 -40.80 48.66
CA ILE A 282 -44.34 -39.66 47.82
C ILE A 282 -42.83 -39.64 47.58
N SER A 283 -42.00 -40.05 48.55
CA SER A 283 -40.55 -40.20 48.36
C SER A 283 -40.22 -41.33 47.39
N GLY A 284 -41.03 -42.40 47.39
CA GLY A 284 -40.94 -43.51 46.43
C GLY A 284 -41.37 -43.11 45.01
N MET A 285 -42.34 -42.20 44.88
CA MET A 285 -42.72 -41.62 43.58
C MET A 285 -41.68 -40.66 43.06
N TYR A 286 -41.11 -39.77 43.89
CA TYR A 286 -40.09 -38.83 43.43
C TYR A 286 -38.82 -39.56 43.02
N SER A 287 -38.39 -40.58 43.76
CA SER A 287 -37.27 -41.44 43.33
C SER A 287 -37.60 -42.25 42.07
N ARG A 288 -38.87 -42.65 41.87
CA ARG A 288 -39.30 -43.30 40.63
C ARG A 288 -39.37 -42.37 39.44
N TYR A 289 -39.82 -41.12 39.58
CA TYR A 289 -40.13 -40.24 38.43
C TYR A 289 -39.11 -39.11 38.20
N ALA A 290 -38.33 -38.71 39.20
CA ALA A 290 -37.24 -37.73 39.03
C ALA A 290 -36.19 -38.16 38.00
N PRO A 291 -35.80 -39.45 37.88
CA PRO A 291 -34.96 -39.90 36.77
C PRO A 291 -35.62 -39.61 35.41
N PHE A 292 -36.93 -39.82 35.27
CA PHE A 292 -37.63 -39.62 34.00
C PHE A 292 -37.84 -38.15 33.60
N LEU A 293 -37.66 -37.18 34.51
CA LEU A 293 -37.73 -35.74 34.19
C LEU A 293 -36.35 -35.09 34.14
N ILE A 294 -35.45 -35.45 35.06
CA ILE A 294 -34.10 -34.89 35.12
C ILE A 294 -33.25 -35.44 33.98
N ILE A 295 -33.37 -36.74 33.64
CA ILE A 295 -32.54 -37.35 32.58
C ILE A 295 -32.87 -36.76 31.21
N PRO A 296 -34.13 -36.60 30.75
CA PRO A 296 -34.38 -36.00 29.44
C PRO A 296 -33.95 -34.54 29.32
N ILE A 297 -33.98 -33.77 30.41
CA ILE A 297 -33.55 -32.37 30.39
C ILE A 297 -32.02 -32.27 30.47
N ALA A 298 -31.41 -32.95 31.44
CA ALA A 298 -29.97 -32.90 31.68
C ALA A 298 -29.15 -33.70 30.66
N VAL A 299 -29.73 -34.75 30.06
CA VAL A 299 -29.07 -35.59 29.03
C VAL A 299 -29.64 -35.29 27.66
N GLY A 300 -30.96 -35.21 27.50
CA GLY A 300 -31.59 -35.04 26.20
C GLY A 300 -31.29 -33.69 25.54
N ILE A 301 -31.19 -32.58 26.29
CA ILE A 301 -30.83 -31.28 25.70
C ILE A 301 -29.37 -31.26 25.26
N PRO A 302 -28.37 -31.63 26.09
CA PRO A 302 -26.99 -31.71 25.62
C PRO A 302 -26.78 -32.72 24.50
N VAL A 303 -27.45 -33.88 24.56
CA VAL A 303 -27.40 -34.88 23.48
C VAL A 303 -28.04 -34.36 22.21
N TRP A 304 -29.17 -33.66 22.26
CA TRP A 304 -29.77 -33.06 21.08
C TRP A 304 -28.89 -31.94 20.49
N LEU A 305 -28.26 -31.11 21.31
CA LEU A 305 -27.30 -30.09 20.86
C LEU A 305 -26.05 -30.73 20.24
N ALA A 306 -25.50 -31.78 20.86
CA ALA A 306 -24.38 -32.55 20.33
C ALA A 306 -24.75 -33.27 19.02
N LEU A 307 -25.92 -33.90 18.95
CA LEU A 307 -26.44 -34.55 17.75
C LEU A 307 -26.71 -33.52 16.65
N LYS A 308 -27.26 -32.34 16.95
CA LYS A 308 -27.47 -31.28 15.97
C LYS A 308 -26.15 -30.81 15.36
N GLY A 309 -25.10 -30.66 16.18
CA GLY A 309 -23.75 -30.34 15.70
C GLY A 309 -23.12 -31.48 14.88
N LEU A 310 -23.36 -32.74 15.26
CA LEU A 310 -22.85 -33.91 14.53
C LEU A 310 -23.61 -34.19 13.21
N PHE A 311 -24.90 -33.87 13.15
CA PHE A 311 -25.75 -34.17 11.99
C PHE A 311 -25.83 -33.03 10.96
N SER A 312 -25.48 -31.79 11.31
CA SER A 312 -25.45 -30.69 10.32
C SER A 312 -24.44 -30.95 9.19
N ALA A 313 -23.33 -31.63 9.49
CA ALA A 313 -22.36 -32.08 8.48
C ALA A 313 -22.82 -33.32 7.70
N GLN A 314 -23.66 -34.18 8.30
CA GLN A 314 -24.06 -35.48 7.72
C GLN A 314 -25.36 -35.44 6.91
N ILE A 315 -26.23 -34.45 7.16
CA ILE A 315 -27.55 -34.33 6.53
C ILE A 315 -27.70 -32.93 5.94
N GLY A 316 -28.23 -32.84 4.70
CA GLY A 316 -28.49 -31.57 4.03
C GLY A 316 -27.30 -31.02 3.23
N LYS A 317 -27.16 -29.70 3.17
CA LYS A 317 -26.24 -29.00 2.26
C LYS A 317 -24.76 -29.17 2.61
N GLY A 318 -24.40 -29.43 3.87
CA GLY A 318 -23.02 -29.74 4.27
C GLY A 318 -22.47 -31.00 3.59
N LYS A 319 -23.28 -32.06 3.51
CA LYS A 319 -22.93 -33.28 2.75
C LYS A 319 -22.75 -32.98 1.26
N GLY A 320 -23.63 -32.15 0.68
CA GLY A 320 -23.52 -31.71 -0.71
C GLY A 320 -22.21 -30.94 -0.98
N CYS A 321 -21.85 -30.02 -0.10
CA CYS A 321 -20.59 -29.27 -0.17
C CYS A 321 -19.37 -30.21 -0.11
N LYS A 322 -19.34 -31.14 0.85
CA LYS A 322 -18.27 -32.15 0.97
C LYS A 322 -18.15 -33.03 -0.28
N GLN A 323 -19.27 -33.45 -0.86
CA GLN A 323 -19.28 -34.22 -2.12
C GLN A 323 -18.78 -33.38 -3.29
N ALA A 324 -19.15 -32.09 -3.34
CA ALA A 324 -18.67 -31.17 -4.36
C ALA A 324 -17.15 -30.98 -4.29
N LEU A 325 -16.60 -30.77 -3.08
CA LEU A 325 -15.16 -30.69 -2.86
C LEU A 325 -14.45 -31.95 -3.30
N ALA A 326 -14.97 -33.12 -2.93
CA ALA A 326 -14.37 -34.40 -3.34
C ALA A 326 -14.41 -34.60 -4.87
N LEU A 327 -15.49 -34.19 -5.54
CA LEU A 327 -15.59 -34.24 -7.00
C LEU A 327 -14.64 -33.24 -7.67
N LEU A 328 -14.55 -32.03 -7.14
CA LEU A 328 -13.64 -30.99 -7.64
C LEU A 328 -12.18 -31.44 -7.49
N ALA A 329 -11.82 -31.94 -6.31
CA ALA A 329 -10.50 -32.49 -6.04
C ALA A 329 -10.19 -33.67 -6.99
N GLY A 330 -11.13 -34.60 -7.16
CA GLY A 330 -10.96 -35.72 -8.10
C GLY A 330 -10.85 -35.28 -9.57
N LYS A 331 -11.53 -34.20 -9.97
CA LYS A 331 -11.46 -33.65 -11.34
C LYS A 331 -10.07 -33.09 -11.67
N HIS A 332 -9.45 -32.42 -10.71
CA HIS A 332 -8.15 -31.74 -10.89
C HIS A 332 -6.96 -32.49 -10.29
N ASP A 333 -7.17 -33.75 -9.85
CA ASP A 333 -6.16 -34.57 -9.18
C ASP A 333 -5.57 -33.92 -7.90
N TRP A 334 -6.42 -33.18 -7.17
CA TRP A 334 -6.06 -32.58 -5.89
C TRP A 334 -6.35 -33.51 -4.73
N LYS A 335 -5.68 -33.24 -3.61
CA LYS A 335 -5.93 -33.91 -2.35
C LYS A 335 -7.03 -33.17 -1.57
N HIS A 336 -8.10 -33.90 -1.23
CA HIS A 336 -9.14 -33.40 -0.30
C HIS A 336 -8.73 -33.76 1.13
N GLU A 337 -8.06 -32.85 1.81
CA GLU A 337 -7.51 -33.07 3.13
C GLU A 337 -8.60 -33.11 4.21
N SER A 338 -8.35 -33.91 5.26
CA SER A 338 -9.28 -34.09 6.39
C SER A 338 -10.67 -34.60 6.01
N ALA A 339 -10.87 -35.09 4.78
CA ALA A 339 -12.14 -35.64 4.32
C ALA A 339 -12.48 -36.97 5.00
N GLU A 340 -11.48 -37.72 5.48
CA GLU A 340 -11.70 -38.97 6.23
C GLU A 340 -12.49 -38.77 7.53
N TYR A 341 -12.46 -37.57 8.12
CA TYR A 341 -13.21 -37.29 9.34
C TYR A 341 -14.69 -37.04 9.03
N LYS A 342 -15.57 -37.80 9.68
CA LYS A 342 -17.03 -37.71 9.47
C LYS A 342 -17.64 -36.36 9.87
N SER A 343 -16.96 -35.61 10.73
CA SER A 343 -17.43 -34.33 11.28
C SER A 343 -16.93 -33.09 10.53
N SER A 344 -15.96 -33.24 9.61
CA SER A 344 -15.39 -32.13 8.83
C SER A 344 -15.91 -32.12 7.40
N LEU A 345 -15.99 -30.91 6.82
CA LEU A 345 -16.19 -30.72 5.38
C LEU A 345 -14.93 -31.07 4.57
N GLY A 346 -13.75 -31.05 5.23
CA GLY A 346 -12.44 -31.14 4.60
C GLY A 346 -12.04 -29.82 3.93
N TYR A 347 -10.78 -29.71 3.52
CA TYR A 347 -10.27 -28.56 2.78
C TYR A 347 -9.38 -29.00 1.62
N ILE A 348 -9.10 -28.09 0.70
CA ILE A 348 -8.17 -28.28 -0.43
C ILE A 348 -7.13 -27.17 -0.33
N ASP A 349 -5.86 -27.55 -0.34
CA ASP A 349 -4.72 -26.63 -0.41
C ASP A 349 -3.83 -27.12 -1.57
N THR A 350 -3.69 -26.31 -2.61
CA THR A 350 -3.05 -26.72 -3.86
C THR A 350 -2.67 -25.56 -4.77
N LYS A 351 -2.01 -25.85 -5.89
CA LYS A 351 -1.75 -24.90 -6.97
C LYS A 351 -2.75 -25.08 -8.11
N TYR A 352 -3.44 -24.01 -8.47
CA TYR A 352 -4.32 -23.98 -9.64
C TYR A 352 -3.97 -22.81 -10.56
N LEU A 353 -3.72 -23.12 -11.83
CA LEU A 353 -3.31 -22.14 -12.85
C LEU A 353 -2.12 -21.26 -12.42
N GLY A 354 -1.18 -21.84 -11.66
CA GLY A 354 0.04 -21.18 -11.21
C GLY A 354 -0.09 -20.36 -9.92
N ARG A 355 -1.23 -20.40 -9.24
CA ARG A 355 -1.47 -19.70 -7.96
C ARG A 355 -1.74 -20.68 -6.83
N ASP A 356 -1.27 -20.36 -5.63
CA ASP A 356 -1.71 -21.07 -4.43
C ASP A 356 -3.19 -20.75 -4.13
N ILE A 357 -3.97 -21.79 -3.88
CA ILE A 357 -5.40 -21.69 -3.56
C ILE A 357 -5.72 -22.52 -2.31
N GLU A 358 -6.62 -21.99 -1.48
CA GLU A 358 -7.21 -22.72 -0.37
C GLU A 358 -8.74 -22.74 -0.50
N ILE A 359 -9.36 -23.90 -0.32
CA ILE A 359 -10.82 -24.04 -0.25
C ILE A 359 -11.17 -24.71 1.06
N ASN A 360 -11.65 -23.93 2.02
CA ASN A 360 -11.99 -24.38 3.36
C ASN A 360 -13.37 -23.86 3.79
N PRO A 361 -14.47 -24.54 3.42
CA PRO A 361 -15.83 -24.05 3.73
C PRO A 361 -16.16 -24.02 5.23
N GLY A 362 -15.31 -24.58 6.08
CA GLY A 362 -15.45 -24.55 7.53
C GLY A 362 -14.77 -23.36 8.21
N ASP A 363 -13.94 -22.61 7.47
CA ASP A 363 -13.24 -21.43 7.98
C ASP A 363 -14.07 -20.14 7.81
N GLU A 364 -13.55 -19.03 8.34
CA GLU A 364 -14.09 -17.70 8.15
C GLU A 364 -14.25 -17.37 6.66
N TYR A 365 -13.32 -17.84 5.82
CA TYR A 365 -13.35 -17.72 4.35
C TYR A 365 -13.40 -19.08 3.67
N ALA A 366 -14.30 -19.24 2.70
CA ALA A 366 -14.49 -20.55 2.06
C ALA A 366 -13.54 -20.81 0.89
N ILE A 367 -13.06 -19.75 0.23
CA ILE A 367 -12.10 -19.80 -0.87
C ILE A 367 -11.10 -18.66 -0.70
N GLU A 368 -9.83 -18.98 -0.85
CA GLU A 368 -8.70 -18.05 -0.87
C GLU A 368 -7.88 -18.29 -2.15
N VAL A 369 -7.47 -17.20 -2.81
CA VAL A 369 -6.61 -17.25 -4.00
C VAL A 369 -5.50 -16.22 -3.83
N GLU A 370 -4.26 -16.67 -3.95
CA GLU A 370 -3.06 -15.84 -3.86
C GLU A 370 -2.99 -14.78 -4.98
N ILE A 371 -2.58 -13.56 -4.62
CA ILE A 371 -2.17 -12.45 -5.49
C ILE A 371 -0.70 -12.12 -5.22
N ASN A 372 0.00 -11.58 -6.21
CA ASN A 372 1.44 -11.28 -6.06
C ASN A 372 1.68 -10.02 -5.22
N ASP A 373 0.82 -9.02 -5.41
CA ASP A 373 0.83 -7.78 -4.64
C ASP A 373 -0.58 -7.18 -4.69
N SER A 374 -1.21 -6.95 -3.54
CA SER A 374 -2.53 -6.33 -3.52
C SER A 374 -2.40 -4.82 -3.63
N PRO A 375 -2.94 -4.18 -4.68
CA PRO A 375 -3.02 -2.73 -4.72
C PRO A 375 -4.06 -2.17 -3.74
N PHE A 376 -4.92 -3.04 -3.18
CA PHE A 376 -6.11 -2.66 -2.44
C PHE A 376 -6.23 -3.37 -1.10
N TYR A 377 -6.96 -2.72 -0.21
CA TYR A 377 -7.56 -3.31 0.97
C TYR A 377 -9.06 -3.04 0.93
N LEU A 378 -9.83 -4.02 0.47
CA LEU A 378 -11.28 -3.93 0.35
C LEU A 378 -11.94 -4.94 1.28
N LYS A 379 -12.78 -4.46 2.22
CA LYS A 379 -13.55 -5.32 3.12
C LYS A 379 -15.01 -4.90 3.19
N THR A 380 -15.90 -5.89 3.06
CA THR A 380 -17.35 -5.70 3.24
C THR A 380 -17.76 -5.57 4.72
N GLU A 381 -16.91 -5.96 5.67
CA GLU A 381 -17.21 -5.94 7.11
C GLU A 381 -16.03 -5.47 7.99
N PRO A 382 -16.32 -4.90 9.17
CA PRO A 382 -15.32 -4.56 10.18
C PRO A 382 -14.93 -5.71 11.12
N PRO A 383 -13.79 -5.60 11.86
CA PRO A 383 -12.76 -4.56 11.79
C PRO A 383 -11.68 -4.89 10.75
N GLY A 384 -11.18 -3.88 10.07
CA GLY A 384 -9.97 -3.96 9.28
C GLY A 384 -9.08 -2.77 9.61
N TYR A 385 -7.92 -3.01 10.21
CA TYR A 385 -6.91 -1.98 10.34
C TYR A 385 -6.02 -2.08 9.10
N PRO A 386 -6.15 -1.17 8.13
CA PRO A 386 -5.18 -1.11 7.05
C PRO A 386 -3.79 -0.84 7.63
N HIS A 387 -2.77 -1.35 6.94
CA HIS A 387 -1.37 -1.04 7.25
C HIS A 387 -1.04 0.43 7.00
N ASP A 388 0.12 0.86 7.48
CA ASP A 388 0.69 2.14 7.11
C ASP A 388 0.96 2.17 5.59
N GLY A 389 0.78 3.34 4.98
CA GLY A 389 1.10 3.54 3.56
C GLY A 389 -0.07 3.33 2.59
N VAL A 390 -1.28 2.97 3.05
CA VAL A 390 -2.48 3.02 2.21
C VAL A 390 -3.39 4.19 2.58
N GLN A 391 -4.16 4.68 1.62
CA GLN A 391 -5.10 5.78 1.77
C GLN A 391 -6.52 5.31 1.47
N ARG A 392 -7.47 5.77 2.27
CA ARG A 392 -8.89 5.59 1.98
C ARG A 392 -9.27 6.33 0.70
N PHE A 393 -10.14 5.74 -0.13
CA PHE A 393 -10.61 6.39 -1.35
C PHE A 393 -12.14 6.36 -1.49
N THR A 394 -12.70 7.22 -2.35
CA THR A 394 -14.09 7.12 -2.83
C THR A 394 -14.14 6.96 -4.34
N THR A 395 -15.06 6.13 -4.82
CA THR A 395 -15.25 5.91 -6.27
C THR A 395 -16.23 6.89 -6.90
N GLY A 396 -17.00 7.61 -6.09
CA GLY A 396 -18.21 8.31 -6.54
C GLY A 396 -19.40 7.38 -6.88
N ASP A 397 -19.20 6.07 -7.03
CA ASP A 397 -20.30 5.09 -7.14
C ASP A 397 -20.74 4.65 -5.75
N SER A 398 -21.87 5.22 -5.30
CA SER A 398 -22.47 4.86 -4.02
C SER A 398 -22.75 3.35 -3.85
N ARG A 399 -22.95 2.59 -4.93
CA ARG A 399 -23.16 1.13 -4.82
C ARG A 399 -21.89 0.42 -4.40
N PHE A 400 -20.75 0.81 -4.97
CA PHE A 400 -19.44 0.27 -4.61
C PHE A 400 -19.04 0.72 -3.20
N ASP A 401 -19.13 2.02 -2.92
CA ASP A 401 -18.71 2.60 -1.65
C ASP A 401 -19.53 2.06 -0.46
N ASN A 402 -20.82 1.76 -0.67
CA ASN A 402 -21.66 1.10 0.34
C ASN A 402 -21.34 -0.39 0.49
N LEU A 403 -20.85 -1.05 -0.56
CA LEU A 403 -20.47 -2.47 -0.52
C LEU A 403 -19.14 -2.65 0.22
N PHE A 404 -18.18 -1.74 0.00
CA PHE A 404 -16.88 -1.71 0.67
C PHE A 404 -16.74 -0.47 1.55
N PRO A 405 -17.33 -0.47 2.76
CA PRO A 405 -17.14 0.63 3.70
C PRO A 405 -15.65 0.82 4.03
N PHE A 406 -14.90 -0.26 4.14
CA PHE A 406 -13.45 -0.25 4.33
C PHE A 406 -12.76 -0.47 2.97
N ARG A 407 -12.27 0.61 2.38
CA ARG A 407 -11.65 0.62 1.06
C ARG A 407 -10.42 1.52 1.07
N TYR A 408 -9.26 0.90 0.92
CA TYR A 408 -7.97 1.60 0.88
C TYR A 408 -7.20 1.10 -0.33
N ALA A 409 -6.31 1.95 -0.82
CA ALA A 409 -5.38 1.62 -1.88
C ALA A 409 -4.04 2.29 -1.60
N THR A 410 -3.00 1.96 -2.36
CA THR A 410 -1.79 2.80 -2.39
C THR A 410 -2.16 4.25 -2.75
N PRO A 411 -1.43 5.27 -2.25
CA PRO A 411 -1.79 6.67 -2.47
C PRO A 411 -1.94 7.03 -3.95
N GLU A 412 -1.08 6.46 -4.80
CA GLU A 412 -1.09 6.66 -6.25
C GLU A 412 -2.39 6.11 -6.88
N LEU A 413 -2.86 4.95 -6.43
CA LEU A 413 -4.09 4.35 -6.92
C LEU A 413 -5.33 5.05 -6.35
N ALA A 414 -5.30 5.44 -5.08
CA ALA A 414 -6.35 6.24 -4.47
C ALA A 414 -6.55 7.56 -5.23
N GLU A 415 -5.46 8.27 -5.55
CA GLU A 415 -5.50 9.50 -6.35
C GLU A 415 -6.10 9.24 -7.75
N ARG A 416 -5.69 8.15 -8.41
CA ARG A 416 -6.25 7.77 -9.72
C ARG A 416 -7.74 7.49 -9.66
N ILE A 417 -8.20 6.75 -8.66
CA ILE A 417 -9.62 6.44 -8.48
C ILE A 417 -10.43 7.71 -8.22
N GLU A 418 -9.92 8.60 -7.36
CA GLU A 418 -10.61 9.84 -7.00
C GLU A 418 -10.56 10.92 -8.10
N LYS A 419 -9.64 10.79 -9.07
CA LYS A 419 -9.46 11.75 -10.16
C LYS A 419 -10.69 11.85 -11.06
N SER A 420 -11.33 10.72 -11.40
CA SER A 420 -12.52 10.69 -12.26
C SER A 420 -13.24 9.33 -12.20
N PRO A 421 -14.56 9.28 -12.42
CA PRO A 421 -15.31 8.03 -12.51
C PRO A 421 -14.78 7.07 -13.59
N GLU A 422 -14.25 7.59 -14.69
CA GLU A 422 -13.68 6.79 -15.78
C GLU A 422 -12.39 6.07 -15.34
N GLU A 423 -11.49 6.77 -14.65
CA GLU A 423 -10.28 6.15 -14.08
C GLU A 423 -10.63 5.14 -12.98
N ALA A 424 -11.62 5.45 -12.13
CA ALA A 424 -12.13 4.50 -11.15
C ALA A 424 -12.64 3.22 -11.83
N ALA A 425 -13.39 3.35 -12.93
CA ALA A 425 -13.90 2.21 -13.70
C ALA A 425 -12.77 1.35 -14.28
N VAL A 426 -11.69 1.95 -14.76
CA VAL A 426 -10.51 1.22 -15.27
C VAL A 426 -9.78 0.51 -14.14
N VAL A 427 -9.46 1.22 -13.05
CA VAL A 427 -8.68 0.67 -11.93
C VAL A 427 -9.44 -0.43 -11.19
N LEU A 428 -10.76 -0.28 -11.06
CA LEU A 428 -11.62 -1.25 -10.38
C LEU A 428 -12.32 -2.21 -11.34
N ALA A 429 -11.97 -2.23 -12.64
CA ALA A 429 -12.60 -3.08 -13.64
C ALA A 429 -12.65 -4.57 -13.21
N PRO A 430 -11.58 -5.18 -12.65
CA PRO A 430 -11.62 -6.58 -12.20
C PRO A 430 -12.65 -6.79 -11.09
N VAL A 431 -12.73 -5.85 -10.16
CA VAL A 431 -13.66 -5.91 -9.02
C VAL A 431 -15.10 -5.72 -9.52
N TYR A 432 -15.35 -4.75 -10.40
CA TYR A 432 -16.67 -4.53 -10.99
C TYR A 432 -17.16 -5.73 -11.81
N TRP A 433 -16.28 -6.32 -12.62
CA TRP A 433 -16.57 -7.52 -13.39
C TRP A 433 -16.97 -8.68 -12.47
N PHE A 434 -16.16 -8.97 -11.45
CA PHE A 434 -16.41 -10.04 -10.50
C PHE A 434 -17.74 -9.84 -9.75
N LEU A 435 -17.99 -8.62 -9.27
CA LEU A 435 -19.22 -8.27 -8.57
C LEU A 435 -20.45 -8.32 -9.47
N GLY A 436 -20.32 -7.90 -10.72
CA GLY A 436 -21.40 -7.98 -11.71
C GLY A 436 -21.80 -9.42 -12.00
N ARG A 437 -20.81 -10.32 -12.12
CA ARG A 437 -21.03 -11.74 -12.40
C ARG A 437 -21.66 -12.50 -11.24
N TRP A 438 -21.23 -12.19 -10.01
CA TRP A 438 -21.69 -12.90 -8.80
C TRP A 438 -22.67 -12.12 -7.94
N GLN A 439 -23.25 -11.05 -8.48
CA GLN A 439 -24.20 -10.20 -7.76
C GLN A 439 -25.31 -11.06 -7.12
N GLN A 440 -25.63 -10.78 -5.84
CA GLN A 440 -26.62 -11.51 -5.02
C GLN A 440 -26.24 -12.93 -4.56
N LYS A 441 -25.20 -13.55 -5.13
CA LYS A 441 -24.67 -14.85 -4.68
C LYS A 441 -23.52 -14.73 -3.68
N LEU A 442 -22.83 -13.59 -3.67
CA LEU A 442 -21.72 -13.33 -2.74
C LEU A 442 -22.22 -12.90 -1.36
N GLY A 443 -21.56 -13.42 -0.34
CA GLY A 443 -21.87 -13.10 1.04
C GLY A 443 -20.99 -11.98 1.54
N ARG A 444 -19.69 -12.22 1.57
CA ARG A 444 -18.65 -11.24 1.90
C ARG A 444 -17.50 -11.43 0.93
N LEU A 445 -16.86 -10.33 0.59
CA LEU A 445 -15.63 -10.31 -0.20
C LEU A 445 -14.60 -9.51 0.60
N LYS A 446 -13.40 -10.08 0.72
CA LYS A 446 -12.23 -9.45 1.31
C LYS A 446 -11.10 -9.56 0.30
N ILE A 447 -10.53 -8.43 -0.08
CA ILE A 447 -9.27 -8.36 -0.83
C ILE A 447 -8.28 -7.75 0.13
N ASP A 448 -7.28 -8.53 0.55
CA ASP A 448 -6.35 -8.14 1.61
C ASP A 448 -4.92 -8.15 1.11
N TRP A 449 -4.15 -7.17 1.59
CA TRP A 449 -2.75 -6.97 1.26
C TRP A 449 -1.84 -7.80 2.15
N CYS A 450 -2.22 -8.04 3.42
CA CYS A 450 -1.35 -8.73 4.39
C CYS A 450 -1.05 -10.18 4.01
N ASP A 451 -2.08 -10.85 3.51
CA ASP A 451 -2.04 -12.27 3.13
C ASP A 451 -1.84 -12.43 1.63
N ALA A 452 -1.74 -11.31 0.90
CA ALA A 452 -1.73 -11.24 -0.55
C ALA A 452 -2.74 -12.22 -1.15
N ALA A 453 -4.02 -12.08 -0.76
CA ALA A 453 -5.05 -13.01 -1.20
C ALA A 453 -6.42 -12.33 -1.39
N VAL A 454 -7.19 -12.90 -2.30
CA VAL A 454 -8.62 -12.65 -2.42
C VAL A 454 -9.34 -13.71 -1.60
N HIS A 455 -10.01 -13.29 -0.54
CA HIS A 455 -10.81 -14.16 0.32
C HIS A 455 -12.30 -13.98 0.05
N LEU A 456 -13.02 -15.08 -0.07
CA LEU A 456 -14.46 -15.05 -0.26
C LEU A 456 -15.21 -15.84 0.79
N ILE A 457 -16.28 -15.22 1.30
CA ILE A 457 -17.31 -15.89 2.10
C ILE A 457 -18.56 -16.03 1.22
N PRO A 458 -19.02 -17.26 0.93
CA PRO A 458 -20.22 -17.52 0.15
C PRO A 458 -21.44 -16.80 0.73
N GLY A 459 -22.43 -16.47 -0.11
CA GLY A 459 -23.58 -15.66 0.28
C GLY A 459 -24.90 -16.38 0.41
N HIS A 460 -24.95 -17.69 0.20
CA HIS A 460 -26.21 -18.41 0.29
C HIS A 460 -26.68 -18.46 1.75
N VAL A 461 -27.65 -17.61 2.09
CA VAL A 461 -28.31 -17.57 3.40
C VAL A 461 -29.57 -18.41 3.34
N GLU A 462 -29.68 -19.43 4.19
CA GLU A 462 -30.96 -20.10 4.40
C GLU A 462 -31.85 -19.28 5.34
N VAL A 463 -33.13 -19.14 4.98
CA VAL A 463 -34.15 -18.42 5.77
C VAL A 463 -34.34 -19.02 7.17
N MET A 464 -33.91 -20.27 7.39
CA MET A 464 -34.08 -20.99 8.65
C MET A 464 -32.78 -21.36 9.37
N ASP A 465 -31.60 -21.08 8.81
CA ASP A 465 -30.33 -21.45 9.44
C ASP A 465 -29.60 -20.23 9.99
N SER A 466 -28.99 -20.40 11.17
CA SER A 466 -28.60 -19.35 12.12
C SER A 466 -27.38 -18.51 11.71
N GLY A 467 -27.25 -18.14 10.44
CA GLY A 467 -26.15 -17.33 9.91
C GLY A 467 -25.00 -18.12 9.29
N ASN A 468 -25.12 -19.45 9.18
CA ASN A 468 -24.16 -20.27 8.45
C ASN A 468 -24.34 -20.04 6.95
N ARG A 469 -23.29 -19.54 6.30
CA ARG A 469 -23.24 -19.33 4.86
C ARG A 469 -22.55 -20.54 4.22
N TYR A 470 -23.06 -21.01 3.08
CA TYR A 470 -22.47 -22.16 2.39
C TYR A 470 -22.31 -21.85 0.90
N LEU A 471 -21.42 -22.58 0.23
CA LEU A 471 -21.27 -22.54 -1.22
C LEU A 471 -22.08 -23.67 -1.85
N LEU A 472 -22.81 -23.38 -2.93
CA LEU A 472 -23.48 -24.44 -3.67
C LEU A 472 -22.45 -25.24 -4.47
N PRO A 473 -22.57 -26.57 -4.53
CA PRO A 473 -21.68 -27.44 -5.32
C PRO A 473 -21.40 -26.93 -6.74
N GLN A 474 -22.46 -26.53 -7.44
CA GLN A 474 -22.40 -26.07 -8.83
C GLN A 474 -21.75 -24.69 -9.02
N ASP A 475 -21.63 -23.90 -7.95
CA ASP A 475 -21.02 -22.57 -8.00
C ASP A 475 -19.51 -22.65 -7.66
N MET A 476 -19.01 -23.75 -7.10
CA MET A 476 -17.66 -23.83 -6.53
C MET A 476 -16.55 -23.66 -7.56
N GLU A 477 -16.60 -24.43 -8.64
CA GLU A 477 -15.59 -24.35 -9.70
C GLU A 477 -15.66 -23.05 -10.50
N PRO A 478 -16.83 -22.59 -11.00
CA PRO A 478 -16.90 -21.32 -11.71
C PRO A 478 -16.44 -20.13 -10.85
N LEU A 479 -16.74 -20.16 -9.55
CA LEU A 479 -16.32 -19.10 -8.64
C LEU A 479 -14.81 -19.09 -8.43
N LEU A 480 -14.19 -20.26 -8.28
CA LEU A 480 -12.74 -20.38 -8.21
C LEU A 480 -12.07 -19.84 -9.48
N GLU A 481 -12.58 -20.22 -10.65
CA GLU A 481 -12.08 -19.72 -11.94
C GLU A 481 -12.18 -18.19 -12.02
N ASP A 482 -13.33 -17.63 -11.63
CA ASP A 482 -13.52 -16.17 -11.65
C ASP A 482 -12.67 -15.45 -10.59
N MET A 483 -12.40 -16.08 -9.44
CA MET A 483 -11.47 -15.54 -8.43
C MET A 483 -10.03 -15.50 -8.95
N ILE A 484 -9.61 -16.46 -9.78
CA ILE A 484 -8.29 -16.44 -10.44
C ILE A 484 -8.21 -15.31 -11.48
N VAL A 485 -9.28 -15.07 -12.23
CA VAL A 485 -9.36 -13.92 -13.14
C VAL A 485 -9.29 -12.61 -12.37
N LEU A 486 -10.03 -12.49 -11.26
CA LEU A 486 -9.96 -11.33 -10.38
C LEU A 486 -8.53 -11.12 -9.85
N ALA A 487 -7.92 -12.15 -9.28
CA ALA A 487 -6.52 -12.12 -8.79
C ALA A 487 -5.54 -11.65 -9.86
N SER A 488 -5.66 -12.16 -11.09
CA SER A 488 -4.80 -11.77 -12.21
C SER A 488 -5.04 -10.33 -12.68
N GLY A 489 -6.29 -9.87 -12.65
CA GLY A 489 -6.62 -8.47 -12.90
C GLY A 489 -6.04 -7.53 -11.83
N LEU A 490 -6.07 -7.94 -10.56
CA LEU A 490 -5.45 -7.17 -9.47
C LEU A 490 -3.93 -7.07 -9.62
N ASP A 491 -3.26 -8.16 -9.98
CA ASP A 491 -1.82 -8.16 -10.27
C ASP A 491 -1.45 -7.26 -11.47
N ALA A 492 -2.31 -7.21 -12.50
CA ALA A 492 -2.13 -6.29 -13.61
C ALA A 492 -2.17 -4.83 -13.12
N ILE A 493 -3.15 -4.46 -12.30
CA ILE A 493 -3.26 -3.12 -11.72
C ILE A 493 -2.06 -2.77 -10.83
N ALA A 494 -1.63 -3.69 -9.96
CA ALA A 494 -0.46 -3.48 -9.10
C ALA A 494 0.81 -3.24 -9.91
N SER A 495 0.97 -3.94 -11.04
CA SER A 495 2.07 -3.74 -11.99
C SER A 495 1.90 -2.57 -12.96
N GLY A 496 0.84 -1.76 -12.82
CA GLY A 496 0.55 -0.62 -13.68
C GLY A 496 0.10 -1.00 -15.10
N ARG A 497 -0.35 -2.24 -15.31
CA ARG A 497 -0.88 -2.75 -16.57
C ARG A 497 -2.40 -2.71 -16.59
N GLU A 498 -2.98 -2.70 -17.78
CA GLU A 498 -4.42 -2.84 -17.96
C GLU A 498 -4.83 -4.30 -17.75
N PRO A 499 -5.90 -4.60 -16.98
CA PRO A 499 -6.33 -5.97 -16.72
C PRO A 499 -7.03 -6.56 -17.95
N GLU A 500 -6.68 -7.79 -18.31
CA GLU A 500 -7.39 -8.57 -19.32
C GLU A 500 -8.58 -9.29 -18.69
N LEU A 501 -9.80 -8.85 -19.00
CA LEU A 501 -11.03 -9.41 -18.45
C LEU A 501 -11.87 -10.12 -19.54
N PRO A 502 -12.57 -11.23 -19.22
CA PRO A 502 -13.40 -12.00 -20.16
C PRO A 502 -14.64 -11.29 -20.70
#